data_AF-A0A839VJR6-F1
#
_entry.id   AF-A0A839VJR6-F1
#
_cell.length_a   1.000
_cell.length_b   1.000
_cell.length_c   1.000
_cell.angle_alpha   90.00
_cell.angle_beta   90.00
_cell.angle_gamma   90.00
#
_symmetry.space_group_name_H-M   'P 1'
#
loop_
_entity.id
_entity.type
_entity.pdbx_description
1 polymer ?
#
loop_
_entity_poly.entity_id
_entity_poly.type
_entity_poly.pdbx_seq_one_letter_code
_entity_poly.pdbx_strand_id
1 'polypeptide(L)' 'MRRPSQIMVDKPMTVKRERIGEAFGHLEDSAMVAVNRALALFLGFS' A
#
# COMPACT_ATOMS: atom_id res chain seq x y z
N MET A 1 -13.77 3.45 6.13
CA MET A 1 -13.70 3.59 4.65
C MET A 1 -15.06 4.03 4.12
N ARG A 2 -15.12 4.94 3.14
CA ARG A 2 -16.40 5.52 2.67
C ARG A 2 -16.79 5.07 1.26
N ARG A 3 -15.83 4.62 0.45
CA ARG A 3 -15.99 4.16 -0.93
C ARG A 3 -14.88 3.15 -1.26
N PRO A 4 -15.08 2.27 -2.25
CA PRO A 4 -14.01 1.46 -2.81
C PRO A 4 -12.81 2.35 -3.21
N SER A 5 -11.60 1.90 -2.91
CA SER A 5 -10.36 2.65 -3.11
C SER A 5 -9.29 1.74 -3.71
N GLN A 6 -8.30 2.32 -4.39
CA GLN A 6 -7.21 1.61 -5.05
C GLN A 6 -5.86 2.00 -4.44
N ILE A 7 -4.88 1.08 -4.48
CA ILE A 7 -3.51 1.31 -4.01
C ILE A 7 -2.62 1.58 -5.22
N MET A 8 -1.92 2.71 -5.23
CA MET A 8 -0.93 3.03 -6.27
C MET A 8 0.43 2.42 -5.90
N VAL A 9 0.92 1.50 -6.73
CA VAL A 9 2.23 0.84 -6.52
C VAL A 9 3.37 1.53 -7.28
N ASP A 10 3.05 2.40 -8.25
CA ASP A 10 4.02 3.17 -9.05
C ASP A 10 4.59 4.41 -8.35
N LYS A 11 4.01 4.80 -7.21
CA LYS A 11 4.39 6.01 -6.44
C LYS A 11 4.64 5.69 -4.96
N PRO A 12 5.52 4.74 -4.62
CA PRO A 12 5.89 4.54 -3.23
C PRO A 12 6.61 5.81 -2.72
N MET A 13 6.28 6.24 -1.51
CA MET A 13 6.90 7.41 -0.89
C MET A 13 7.16 7.19 0.59
N THR A 14 8.26 7.74 1.08
CA THR A 14 8.55 7.79 2.52
C THR A 14 7.91 9.04 3.13
N VAL A 15 7.19 8.85 4.22
CA VAL A 15 6.59 9.95 5.00
C VAL A 15 7.13 9.92 6.44
N LYS A 16 7.35 11.11 7.02
CA LYS A 16 7.68 11.22 8.45
C LYS A 16 6.54 10.67 9.31
N ARG A 17 6.88 9.92 10.37
CA ARG A 17 5.91 9.27 11.26
C ARG A 17 4.92 10.25 11.90
N GLU A 18 5.36 11.46 12.23
CA GLU A 18 4.52 12.54 12.77
C GLU A 18 3.39 12.99 11.82
N ARG A 19 3.50 12.71 10.52
CA ARG A 19 2.46 13.01 9.52
C ARG A 19 1.44 11.87 9.34
N ILE A 20 1.63 10.73 10.02
CA ILE A 20 0.73 9.58 9.96
C ILE A 20 -0.33 9.76 11.05
N GLY A 21 -1.61 9.84 10.64
CA GLY A 21 -2.74 9.90 11.57
C GLY A 21 -3.11 8.52 12.15
N GLU A 22 -4.28 8.45 12.80
CA GLU A 22 -4.83 7.19 13.30
C GLU A 22 -5.09 6.17 12.17
N ALA A 23 -4.93 4.89 12.46
CA ALA A 23 -5.26 3.82 11.52
C ALA A 23 -6.77 3.81 11.22
N PHE A 24 -7.14 3.86 9.94
CA PHE A 24 -8.55 3.89 9.50
C PHE A 24 -9.10 2.52 9.10
N GLY A 25 -8.29 1.46 9.24
CA GLY A 25 -8.63 0.09 8.86
C GLY A 25 -7.38 -0.78 8.71
N HIS A 26 -7.60 -2.02 8.30
CA HIS A 26 -6.56 -3.01 8.02
C HIS A 26 -6.89 -3.73 6.71
N LEU A 27 -5.88 -4.06 5.92
CA LEU A 27 -6.05 -4.82 4.69
C LEU A 27 -5.90 -6.31 5.00
N GLU A 28 -6.73 -7.16 4.39
CA GLU A 28 -6.58 -8.60 4.50
C GLU A 28 -5.24 -9.08 3.94
N ASP A 29 -4.70 -10.15 4.50
CA ASP A 29 -3.38 -10.71 4.13
C ASP A 29 -3.29 -11.06 2.64
N SER A 30 -4.37 -11.63 2.08
CA SER A 30 -4.44 -12.00 0.66
C SER A 30 -4.25 -10.78 -0.27
N ALA A 31 -4.82 -9.65 0.11
CA ALA A 31 -4.68 -8.39 -0.63
C ALA A 31 -3.28 -7.78 -0.42
N MET A 32 -2.68 -7.91 0.77
CA MET A 32 -1.28 -7.51 0.99
C MET A 32 -0.30 -8.33 0.13
N VAL A 33 -0.55 -9.62 -0.11
CA VAL A 33 0.26 -10.43 -1.04
C VAL A 33 0.19 -9.86 -2.46
N ALA A 34 -1.00 -9.46 -2.93
CA ALA A 34 -1.15 -8.84 -4.25
C ALA A 34 -0.38 -7.51 -4.36
N VAL A 35 -0.45 -6.66 -3.31
CA VAL A 35 0.31 -5.40 -3.24
C VAL A 35 1.81 -5.66 -3.31
N ASN A 36 2.34 -6.61 -2.53
CA ASN A 36 3.77 -6.92 -2.51
C ASN A 36 4.27 -7.42 -3.87
N ARG A 37 3.50 -8.26 -4.56
CA ARG A 37 3.85 -8.74 -5.91
C ARG A 37 3.87 -7.60 -6.92
N ALA A 38 2.84 -6.76 -6.91
CA ALA A 38 2.76 -5.60 -7.81
C ALA A 38 3.90 -4.61 -7.56
N LEU A 39 4.27 -4.39 -6.29
CA LEU A 39 5.41 -3.56 -5.92
C LEU A 39 6.75 -4.16 -6.37
N ALA A 40 6.95 -5.48 -6.19
CA ALA A 40 8.16 -6.17 -6.65
C ALA A 40 8.34 -6.07 -8.17
N LEU A 41 7.25 -6.21 -8.92
CA LEU A 41 7.25 -6.01 -10.38
C LEU A 41 7.61 -4.57 -10.75
N PHE A 42 7.05 -3.57 -10.07
CA PHE A 42 7.35 -2.16 -10.33
C PHE A 42 8.81 -1.81 -10.01
N LEU A 43 9.36 -2.38 -8.93
CA LEU A 43 10.75 -2.13 -8.51
C LEU A 43 11.78 -3.01 -9.25
N GLY A 44 11.35 -3.98 -10.06
CA GLY A 44 12.25 -4.86 -10.82
C GLY A 44 12.95 -5.93 -9.99
N PHE A 45 12.35 -6.37 -8.88
CA PHE A 45 12.88 -7.44 -8.01
C PHE A 45 12.48 -8.85 -8.46
N SER A 46 11.90 -8.98 -9.66
CA SER A 46 11.36 -10.24 -10.22
C SER A 46 12.42 -11.10 -10.90
#